data_AF-A0AAW8E841-F1
#
_entry.id   AF-A0AAW8E841-F1
#
_cell.length_a   1.000
_cell.length_b   1.000
_cell.length_c   1.000
_cell.angle_alpha   90.00
_cell.angle_beta   90.00
_cell.angle_gamma   90.00
#
_symmetry.space_group_name_H-M   'P 1'
#
loop_
_entity.id
_entity.type
_entity.pdbx_description
1 polymer ?
#
loop_
_entity_poly.entity_id
_entity_poly.type
_entity_poly.pdbx_seq_one_letter_code
_entity_poly.pdbx_strand_id
1 'polypeptide(L)'
;MLYQLYEAQRSLMEPFSDFAQAASKLYGQGAVWGQLPMAQRMAAGYDLLYRLGKDYEKPEFNIKSVKVEGEDVVIQEAVELDKPFCELRRFKRFTDEPHILKTLKSQPVVLIVAPLSGHYATLLRDTVRTMLQDHKVYITDWKNARLVPMSEGEFHLDDYINYVQEFIRRLQAEYGNCHVVSVCQPTVPVLAAVSLMASRGEPLPLTMTMMGGPIDARKSPTAVNNLAMNKSFEWFENNVIYRVPQGFPGEGRRVYPGFLQHTGFVAMNPDRHASSHYDYFKDLIKGDDASAEAHRKFYDEYNAVLDMDADYYLDTIRTVFQEFELVNGTWDVKNPKGQIERVRPQDIHSTALLTVEGELDDISGSGQTEAAHSLCTGIADSHREHYEVKGAGHYGIFSGRRWRELVYPKVQKFIAAHDQPQRRAGARESLPAEDRIKPGRKTAAVAATKSTAARKAVAAAPAKKPAARRK
;
A
#
# COMPACT_ATOMS: atom_id res chain seq x y z
N MET A 1 27.96 9.00 -13.85
CA MET A 1 28.84 7.82 -13.62
C MET A 1 28.54 7.08 -12.32
N LEU A 2 28.11 7.74 -11.24
CA LEU A 2 27.90 7.07 -9.94
C LEU A 2 26.89 5.90 -10.00
N TYR A 3 25.75 6.07 -10.68
CA TYR A 3 24.77 4.98 -10.79
C TYR A 3 25.33 3.78 -11.57
N GLN A 4 26.00 4.00 -12.70
CA GLN A 4 26.66 2.92 -13.44
C GLN A 4 27.74 2.21 -12.61
N LEU A 5 28.53 2.96 -11.84
CA LEU A 5 29.54 2.39 -10.94
C LEU A 5 28.89 1.57 -9.81
N TYR A 6 27.80 2.07 -9.23
CA TYR A 6 27.03 1.37 -8.21
C TYR A 6 26.46 0.06 -8.74
N GLU A 7 25.82 0.07 -9.91
CA GLU A 7 25.27 -1.15 -10.54
C GLU A 7 26.36 -2.13 -10.97
N ALA A 8 27.50 -1.64 -11.46
CA ALA A 8 28.66 -2.48 -11.78
C ALA A 8 29.23 -3.13 -10.51
N GLN A 9 29.40 -2.37 -9.43
CA GLN A 9 29.83 -2.90 -8.14
C GLN A 9 28.82 -3.91 -7.58
N ARG A 10 27.52 -3.62 -7.67
CA ARG A 10 26.43 -4.50 -7.24
C ARG A 10 26.48 -5.83 -7.99
N SER A 11 26.52 -5.79 -9.32
CA SER A 11 26.59 -6.98 -10.18
C SER A 11 27.87 -7.81 -9.92
N LEU A 12 28.99 -7.15 -9.61
CA LEU A 12 30.23 -7.84 -9.22
C LEU A 12 30.13 -8.51 -7.84
N MET A 13 29.37 -7.93 -6.91
CA MET A 13 29.19 -8.42 -5.54
C MET A 13 28.12 -9.49 -5.41
N GLU A 14 27.19 -9.60 -6.36
CA GLU A 14 26.05 -10.53 -6.33
C GLU A 14 26.47 -12.00 -6.10
N PRO A 15 27.46 -12.57 -6.82
CA PRO A 15 27.91 -13.95 -6.56
C PRO A 15 28.51 -14.16 -5.17
N PHE A 16 29.16 -13.12 -4.62
CA PHE A 16 29.73 -13.16 -3.26
C PHE A 16 28.64 -13.05 -2.19
N SER A 17 27.58 -12.28 -2.47
CA SER A 17 26.41 -12.16 -1.62
C SER A 17 25.66 -13.50 -1.54
N ASP A 18 25.40 -14.16 -2.67
CA ASP A 18 24.77 -15.47 -2.71
C ASP A 18 25.58 -16.54 -1.98
N PHE A 19 26.91 -16.51 -2.16
CA PHE A 19 27.82 -17.35 -1.39
C PHE A 19 27.72 -17.07 0.12
N ALA A 20 27.68 -15.81 0.53
CA ALA A 20 27.51 -15.42 1.92
C ALA A 20 26.16 -15.88 2.49
N GLN A 21 25.06 -15.84 1.70
CA GLN A 21 23.76 -16.36 2.13
C GLN A 21 23.80 -17.88 2.36
N ALA A 22 24.42 -18.62 1.42
CA ALA A 22 24.59 -20.06 1.54
C ALA A 22 25.47 -20.43 2.73
N ALA A 23 26.57 -19.71 2.94
CA ALA A 23 27.45 -19.89 4.09
C ALA A 23 26.73 -19.61 5.42
N SER A 24 25.95 -18.53 5.50
CA SER A 24 25.13 -18.22 6.69
C SER A 24 24.19 -19.38 7.05
N LYS A 25 23.53 -19.98 6.06
CA LYS A 25 22.65 -21.15 6.26
C LYS A 25 23.43 -22.41 6.70
N LEU A 26 24.64 -22.64 6.20
CA LEU A 26 25.47 -23.81 6.53
C LEU A 26 26.01 -23.80 7.98
N TYR A 27 26.30 -22.62 8.51
CA TYR A 27 26.74 -22.41 9.91
C TYR A 27 25.58 -22.09 10.87
N GLY A 28 24.35 -22.00 10.35
CA GLY A 28 23.15 -21.69 11.11
C GLY A 28 22.74 -22.77 12.11
N GLN A 29 21.83 -22.42 13.01
CA GLN A 29 21.36 -23.32 14.05
C GLN A 29 20.60 -24.51 13.42
N GLY A 30 21.09 -25.73 13.64
CA GLY A 30 20.53 -26.96 13.03
C GLY A 30 21.15 -27.36 11.69
N ALA A 31 22.13 -26.62 11.18
CA ALA A 31 22.83 -26.94 9.94
C ALA A 31 24.07 -27.84 10.17
N VAL A 32 24.62 -28.39 9.08
CA VAL A 32 25.72 -29.37 9.09
C VAL A 32 26.94 -28.86 9.88
N TRP A 33 27.22 -27.56 9.84
CA TRP A 33 28.34 -26.95 10.55
C TRP A 33 27.91 -26.09 11.75
N GLY A 34 26.62 -26.15 12.11
CA GLY A 34 26.02 -25.35 13.20
C GLY A 34 26.49 -25.74 14.61
N GLN A 35 27.17 -26.88 14.76
CA GLN A 35 27.75 -27.33 16.03
C GLN A 35 29.24 -26.96 16.20
N LEU A 36 29.88 -26.36 15.18
CA LEU A 36 31.28 -25.96 15.30
C LEU A 36 31.44 -24.82 16.33
N PRO A 37 32.58 -24.77 17.05
CA PRO A 37 32.92 -23.61 17.87
C PRO A 37 32.88 -22.34 17.01
N MET A 38 32.23 -21.29 17.52
CA MET A 38 32.00 -20.03 16.80
C MET A 38 31.09 -20.11 15.56
N ALA A 39 30.41 -21.24 15.28
CA ALA A 39 29.50 -21.37 14.13
C ALA A 39 28.43 -20.27 14.10
N GLN A 40 27.81 -19.95 15.24
CA GLN A 40 26.86 -18.84 15.33
C GLN A 40 27.47 -17.48 14.99
N ARG A 41 28.74 -17.24 15.35
CA ARG A 41 29.44 -15.99 14.99
C ARG A 41 29.80 -15.96 13.51
N MET A 42 30.19 -17.10 12.93
CA MET A 42 30.44 -17.20 11.48
C MET A 42 29.14 -17.02 10.69
N ALA A 43 28.04 -17.65 11.11
CA ALA A 43 26.72 -17.47 10.51
C ALA A 43 26.28 -16.01 10.56
N ALA A 44 26.43 -15.35 11.71
CA ALA A 44 26.13 -13.92 11.85
C ALA A 44 27.03 -13.02 10.99
N GLY A 45 28.32 -13.36 10.85
CA GLY A 45 29.26 -12.63 9.99
C GLY A 45 28.93 -12.77 8.51
N TYR A 46 28.58 -13.98 8.05
CA TYR A 46 28.12 -14.22 6.69
C TYR A 46 26.73 -13.63 6.42
N ASP A 47 25.82 -13.65 7.39
CA ASP A 47 24.51 -12.96 7.28
C ASP A 47 24.70 -11.45 7.14
N LEU A 48 25.65 -10.86 7.88
CA LEU A 48 26.01 -9.45 7.74
C LEU A 48 26.61 -9.15 6.36
N LEU A 49 27.54 -9.97 5.87
CA LEU A 49 28.13 -9.83 4.53
C LEU A 49 27.08 -9.95 3.42
N TYR A 50 26.17 -10.92 3.52
CA TYR A 50 25.03 -11.06 2.62
C TYR A 50 24.15 -9.81 2.64
N ARG A 51 23.78 -9.31 3.82
CA ARG A 51 22.95 -8.10 3.96
C ARG A 51 23.61 -6.84 3.39
N LEU A 52 24.94 -6.75 3.44
CA LEU A 52 25.70 -5.64 2.86
C LEU A 52 25.82 -5.72 1.33
N GLY A 53 25.75 -6.92 0.75
CA GLY A 53 25.96 -7.15 -0.68
C GLY A 53 24.71 -7.55 -1.47
N LYS A 54 23.58 -7.86 -0.82
CA LYS A 54 22.36 -8.33 -1.49
C LYS A 54 21.61 -7.19 -2.17
N ASP A 55 20.95 -7.52 -3.27
CA ASP A 55 19.89 -6.67 -3.81
C ASP A 55 18.66 -6.76 -2.91
N TYR A 56 17.99 -5.63 -2.71
CA TYR A 56 16.74 -5.57 -1.96
C TYR A 56 15.60 -5.45 -2.95
N GLU A 57 15.03 -6.60 -3.31
CA GLU A 57 13.85 -6.67 -4.17
C GLU A 57 12.61 -6.06 -3.49
N LYS A 58 11.61 -5.72 -4.30
CA LYS A 58 10.31 -5.23 -3.81
C LYS A 58 9.71 -6.26 -2.83
N PRO A 59 9.43 -5.88 -1.57
CA PRO A 59 8.80 -6.77 -0.62
C PRO A 59 7.35 -7.08 -1.02
N GLU A 60 6.84 -8.23 -0.59
CA GLU A 60 5.40 -8.52 -0.65
C GLU A 60 4.68 -7.95 0.58
N PHE A 61 3.40 -7.55 0.45
CA PHE A 61 2.61 -7.25 1.64
C PHE A 61 2.46 -8.49 2.54
N ASN A 62 2.39 -9.69 1.97
CA ASN A 62 2.34 -10.95 2.69
C ASN A 62 1.28 -10.99 3.83
N ILE A 63 0.12 -10.38 3.57
CA ILE A 63 -1.04 -10.44 4.46
C ILE A 63 -1.90 -11.61 3.97
N LYS A 64 -1.86 -12.74 4.67
CA LYS A 64 -2.59 -13.96 4.28
C LYS A 64 -3.93 -14.10 5.00
N SER A 65 -4.03 -13.58 6.21
CA SER A 65 -5.28 -13.49 6.97
C SER A 65 -5.30 -12.30 7.91
N VAL A 66 -6.51 -11.90 8.29
CA VAL A 66 -6.79 -10.91 9.36
C VAL A 66 -7.96 -11.42 10.21
N LYS A 67 -8.09 -10.88 11.42
CA LYS A 67 -9.24 -11.15 12.29
C LYS A 67 -10.35 -10.12 12.05
N VAL A 68 -11.56 -10.58 11.80
CA VAL A 68 -12.77 -9.73 11.70
C VAL A 68 -13.78 -10.27 12.69
N GLU A 69 -14.15 -9.48 13.69
CA GLU A 69 -15.04 -9.91 14.80
C GLU A 69 -14.56 -11.21 15.51
N GLY A 70 -13.24 -11.47 15.52
CA GLY A 70 -12.63 -12.66 16.10
C GLY A 70 -12.43 -13.84 15.14
N GLU A 71 -13.10 -13.82 13.98
CA GLU A 71 -13.01 -14.86 12.96
C GLU A 71 -11.85 -14.63 11.98
N ASP A 72 -11.23 -15.71 11.52
CA ASP A 72 -10.17 -15.64 10.50
C ASP A 72 -10.75 -15.40 9.11
N VAL A 73 -10.30 -14.32 8.47
CA VAL A 73 -10.65 -13.96 7.09
C VAL A 73 -9.40 -14.06 6.23
N VAL A 74 -9.51 -14.84 5.15
CA VAL A 74 -8.41 -15.01 4.19
C VAL A 74 -8.30 -13.79 3.30
N ILE A 75 -7.06 -13.34 3.06
CA ILE A 75 -6.74 -12.19 2.23
C ILE A 75 -6.12 -12.65 0.91
N GLN A 76 -6.69 -12.18 -0.20
CA GLN A 76 -6.11 -12.30 -1.52
C GLN A 76 -5.79 -10.92 -2.06
N GLU A 77 -4.52 -10.73 -2.41
CA GLU A 77 -4.04 -9.54 -3.09
C GLU A 77 -4.32 -9.62 -4.60
N ALA A 78 -4.79 -8.53 -5.20
CA ALA A 78 -5.05 -8.44 -6.63
C ALA A 78 -4.70 -7.05 -7.15
N VAL A 79 -4.12 -6.98 -8.35
CA VAL A 79 -4.01 -5.72 -9.09
C VAL A 79 -5.36 -5.44 -9.73
N GLU A 80 -6.01 -4.35 -9.32
CA GLU A 80 -7.32 -3.94 -9.85
C GLU A 80 -7.15 -3.06 -11.10
N LEU A 81 -6.15 -2.19 -11.10
CA LEU A 81 -5.80 -1.35 -12.24
C LEU A 81 -4.28 -1.24 -12.33
N ASP A 82 -3.76 -1.47 -13.53
CA ASP A 82 -2.34 -1.46 -13.81
C ASP A 82 -2.00 -0.25 -14.70
N LYS A 83 -1.26 0.72 -14.15
CA LYS A 83 -0.77 1.90 -14.86
C LYS A 83 0.75 1.84 -15.03
N PRO A 84 1.32 2.60 -15.97
CA PRO A 84 2.76 2.59 -16.22
C PRO A 84 3.62 2.83 -14.97
N PHE A 85 3.22 3.75 -14.09
CA PHE A 85 3.98 4.11 -12.89
C PHE A 85 3.35 3.64 -11.56
N CYS A 86 2.17 3.00 -11.59
CA CYS A 86 1.44 2.66 -10.37
C CYS A 86 0.49 1.48 -10.59
N GLU A 87 0.45 0.57 -9.62
CA GLU A 87 -0.62 -0.42 -9.51
C GLU A 87 -1.63 0.04 -8.44
N LEU A 88 -2.92 0.05 -8.78
CA LEU A 88 -3.97 0.10 -7.76
C LEU A 88 -4.22 -1.33 -7.30
N ARG A 89 -3.83 -1.63 -6.06
CA ARG A 89 -3.91 -2.98 -5.50
C ARG A 89 -5.08 -3.08 -4.53
N ARG A 90 -5.78 -4.21 -4.57
CA ARG A 90 -6.95 -4.52 -3.76
C ARG A 90 -6.68 -5.75 -2.92
N PHE A 91 -7.05 -5.69 -1.64
CA PHE A 91 -7.00 -6.82 -0.73
C PHE A 91 -8.41 -7.39 -0.55
N LYS A 92 -8.72 -8.43 -1.33
CA LYS A 92 -10.01 -9.12 -1.28
C LYS A 92 -10.06 -10.03 -0.06
N ARG A 93 -11.20 -9.99 0.63
CA ARG A 93 -11.45 -10.71 1.88
C ARG A 93 -12.42 -11.86 1.63
N PHE A 94 -12.04 -13.07 2.04
CA PHE A 94 -12.80 -14.30 1.86
C PHE A 94 -13.07 -14.97 3.20
N THR A 95 -14.29 -15.46 3.34
CA THR A 95 -14.77 -16.18 4.52
C THR A 95 -15.89 -17.12 4.09
N ASP A 96 -15.97 -18.28 4.73
CA ASP A 96 -17.08 -19.21 4.57
C ASP A 96 -18.20 -18.93 5.57
N GLU A 97 -17.97 -18.04 6.55
CA GLU A 97 -18.93 -17.67 7.58
C GLU A 97 -19.97 -16.66 7.05
N PRO A 98 -21.26 -17.01 6.96
CA PRO A 98 -22.27 -16.15 6.35
C PRO A 98 -22.46 -14.80 7.08
N HIS A 99 -22.28 -14.79 8.41
CA HIS A 99 -22.42 -13.58 9.21
C HIS A 99 -21.27 -12.60 8.94
N ILE A 100 -20.02 -13.09 8.94
CA ILE A 100 -18.83 -12.30 8.56
C ILE A 100 -18.96 -11.79 7.12
N LEU A 101 -19.43 -12.63 6.19
CA LEU A 101 -19.63 -12.20 4.79
C LEU A 101 -20.58 -11.01 4.69
N LYS A 102 -21.63 -10.94 5.53
CA LYS A 102 -22.54 -9.79 5.57
C LYS A 102 -21.82 -8.53 6.08
N THR A 103 -21.05 -8.65 7.16
CA THR A 103 -20.22 -7.55 7.69
C THR A 103 -19.22 -7.04 6.66
N LEU A 104 -18.47 -7.93 6.00
CA LEU A 104 -17.48 -7.55 4.98
C LEU A 104 -18.10 -6.80 3.80
N LYS A 105 -19.35 -7.11 3.45
CA LYS A 105 -20.08 -6.44 2.37
C LYS A 105 -20.52 -5.02 2.75
N SER A 106 -20.89 -4.78 4.01
CA SER A 106 -21.34 -3.46 4.47
C SER A 106 -20.20 -2.48 4.78
N GLN A 107 -19.01 -2.98 5.11
CA GLN A 107 -17.87 -2.16 5.51
C GLN A 107 -17.40 -1.16 4.43
N PRO A 108 -16.98 0.07 4.79
CA PRO A 108 -16.63 1.10 3.81
C PRO A 108 -15.43 0.74 2.93
N VAL A 109 -15.37 1.34 1.73
CA VAL A 109 -14.20 1.25 0.85
C VAL A 109 -13.23 2.40 1.12
N VAL A 110 -11.95 2.06 1.26
CA VAL A 110 -10.89 3.01 1.55
C VAL A 110 -9.78 2.90 0.51
N LEU A 111 -9.42 4.04 -0.08
CA LEU A 111 -8.20 4.22 -0.87
C LEU A 111 -7.08 4.72 0.05
N ILE A 112 -6.05 3.91 0.24
CA ILE A 112 -4.79 4.31 0.86
C ILE A 112 -3.87 4.81 -0.25
N VAL A 113 -3.44 6.06 -0.16
CA VAL A 113 -2.43 6.62 -1.07
C VAL A 113 -1.09 6.56 -0.36
N ALA A 114 -0.28 5.59 -0.78
CA ALA A 114 1.06 5.35 -0.24
C ALA A 114 2.07 6.36 -0.79
N PRO A 115 3.14 6.67 -0.04
CA PRO A 115 4.15 7.61 -0.49
C PRO A 115 4.97 7.07 -1.67
N LEU A 116 5.31 7.97 -2.59
CA LEU A 116 6.35 7.77 -3.59
C LEU A 116 7.55 8.60 -3.16
N SER A 117 8.25 8.09 -2.14
CA SER A 117 9.42 8.72 -1.50
C SER A 117 10.57 7.72 -1.35
N GLY A 118 10.83 6.98 -2.42
CA GLY A 118 11.93 6.01 -2.49
C GLY A 118 11.68 4.65 -1.86
N HIS A 119 10.49 4.39 -1.31
CA HIS A 119 10.13 3.11 -0.68
C HIS A 119 8.85 2.55 -1.29
N TYR A 120 8.71 1.22 -1.24
CA TYR A 120 7.50 0.54 -1.72
C TYR A 120 6.31 0.72 -0.75
N ALA A 121 5.09 0.57 -1.27
CA ALA A 121 3.86 0.71 -0.48
C ALA A 121 3.73 -0.30 0.66
N THR A 122 4.56 -1.36 0.66
CA THR A 122 4.65 -2.34 1.75
C THR A 122 5.15 -1.75 3.07
N LEU A 123 5.73 -0.54 3.06
CA LEU A 123 5.98 0.22 4.29
C LEU A 123 4.69 0.48 5.09
N LEU A 124 3.53 0.53 4.41
CA LEU A 124 2.21 0.63 5.01
C LEU A 124 1.55 -0.74 5.27
N ARG A 125 2.32 -1.84 5.31
CA ARG A 125 1.78 -3.19 5.55
C ARG A 125 0.97 -3.27 6.85
N ASP A 126 1.45 -2.64 7.92
CA ASP A 126 0.72 -2.64 9.20
C ASP A 126 -0.56 -1.80 9.12
N THR A 127 -0.53 -0.66 8.42
CA THR A 127 -1.70 0.14 8.08
C THR A 127 -2.75 -0.71 7.36
N VAL A 128 -2.36 -1.35 6.24
CA VAL A 128 -3.24 -2.21 5.44
C VAL A 128 -3.80 -3.36 6.28
N ARG A 129 -2.96 -4.06 7.04
CA ARG A 129 -3.38 -5.18 7.91
C ARG A 129 -4.40 -4.72 8.95
N THR A 130 -4.20 -3.56 9.54
CA THR A 130 -5.10 -3.00 10.56
C THR A 130 -6.44 -2.60 9.93
N MET A 131 -6.40 -1.85 8.83
CA MET A 131 -7.62 -1.36 8.16
C MET A 131 -8.44 -2.49 7.52
N LEU A 132 -7.82 -3.62 7.16
CA LEU A 132 -8.51 -4.78 6.60
C LEU A 132 -9.51 -5.43 7.57
N GLN A 133 -9.45 -5.12 8.86
CA GLN A 133 -10.41 -5.60 9.84
C GLN A 133 -11.79 -4.95 9.65
N ASP A 134 -11.81 -3.68 9.22
CA ASP A 134 -13.03 -2.86 9.17
C ASP A 134 -13.37 -2.30 7.78
N HIS A 135 -12.49 -2.47 6.79
CA HIS A 135 -12.60 -1.76 5.50
C HIS A 135 -12.27 -2.64 4.29
N LYS A 136 -12.90 -2.34 3.15
CA LYS A 136 -12.45 -2.81 1.83
C LYS A 136 -11.24 -1.95 1.42
N VAL A 137 -10.04 -2.50 1.51
CA VAL A 137 -8.80 -1.73 1.32
C VAL A 137 -8.29 -1.81 -0.12
N TYR A 138 -8.04 -0.63 -0.67
CA TYR A 138 -7.24 -0.42 -1.88
C TYR A 138 -6.02 0.42 -1.53
N ILE A 139 -4.88 0.18 -2.19
CA ILE A 139 -3.66 0.95 -2.00
C ILE A 139 -2.99 1.27 -3.33
N THR A 140 -2.41 2.47 -3.46
CA THR A 140 -1.50 2.79 -4.56
C THR A 140 -0.13 2.15 -4.31
N ASP A 141 0.38 1.40 -5.28
CA ASP A 141 1.68 0.76 -5.20
C ASP A 141 2.54 1.21 -6.39
N TRP A 142 3.39 2.19 -6.12
CA TRP A 142 4.21 2.84 -7.13
C TRP A 142 5.30 1.91 -7.67
N LYS A 143 5.51 1.98 -8.98
CA LYS A 143 6.51 1.17 -9.68
C LYS A 143 7.86 1.86 -9.62
N ASN A 144 8.91 1.05 -9.56
CA ASN A 144 10.28 1.54 -9.67
C ASN A 144 10.51 2.07 -11.09
N ALA A 145 10.84 3.36 -11.22
CA ALA A 145 10.95 4.03 -12.52
C ALA A 145 11.98 3.37 -13.45
N ARG A 146 13.01 2.71 -12.91
CA ARG A 146 13.99 1.94 -13.72
C ARG A 146 13.36 0.78 -14.49
N LEU A 147 12.22 0.26 -14.01
CA LEU A 147 11.48 -0.84 -14.64
C LEU A 147 10.37 -0.36 -15.58
N VAL A 148 10.17 0.95 -15.73
CA VAL A 148 9.13 1.52 -16.61
C VAL A 148 9.76 1.87 -17.98
N PRO A 149 9.30 1.25 -19.08
CA PRO A 149 9.84 1.52 -20.42
C PRO A 149 9.83 3.00 -20.79
N MET A 150 10.83 3.44 -21.58
CA MET A 150 10.88 4.82 -22.10
C MET A 150 9.67 5.19 -22.97
N SER A 151 9.01 4.21 -23.60
CA SER A 151 7.81 4.41 -24.41
C SER A 151 6.59 4.88 -23.61
N GLU A 152 6.59 4.71 -22.28
CA GLU A 152 5.51 5.14 -21.40
C GLU A 152 5.61 6.62 -21.01
N GLY A 153 6.61 7.36 -21.53
CA GLY A 153 6.78 8.78 -21.26
C GLY A 153 7.37 9.08 -19.88
N GLU A 154 7.45 10.36 -19.54
CA GLU A 154 7.87 10.87 -18.23
C GLU A 154 6.71 10.81 -17.22
N PHE A 155 7.03 10.93 -15.93
CA PHE A 155 6.02 10.97 -14.88
C PHE A 155 6.21 12.21 -14.04
N HIS A 156 5.22 13.11 -14.07
CA HIS A 156 5.21 14.38 -13.36
C HIS A 156 4.35 14.33 -12.09
N LEU A 157 4.44 15.38 -11.28
CA LEU A 157 3.54 15.56 -10.13
C LEU A 157 2.07 15.68 -10.56
N ASP A 158 1.81 16.26 -11.74
CA ASP A 158 0.48 16.32 -12.33
C ASP A 158 -0.07 14.92 -12.65
N ASP A 159 0.76 14.01 -13.16
CA ASP A 159 0.36 12.63 -13.47
C ASP A 159 0.00 11.86 -12.20
N TYR A 160 0.73 12.08 -11.11
CA TYR A 160 0.40 11.54 -9.79
C TYR A 160 -1.02 11.97 -9.37
N ILE A 161 -1.30 13.27 -9.45
CA ILE A 161 -2.59 13.85 -9.10
C ILE A 161 -3.70 13.27 -9.99
N ASN A 162 -3.44 13.15 -11.28
CA ASN A 162 -4.37 12.57 -12.24
C ASN A 162 -4.67 11.09 -11.95
N TYR A 163 -3.66 10.31 -11.55
CA TYR A 163 -3.83 8.91 -11.14
C TYR A 163 -4.71 8.81 -9.89
N VAL A 164 -4.47 9.64 -8.87
CA VAL A 164 -5.30 9.67 -7.66
C VAL A 164 -6.75 9.99 -7.99
N GLN A 165 -7.02 11.00 -8.82
CA GLN A 165 -8.39 11.32 -9.23
C GLN A 165 -9.05 10.14 -9.97
N GLU A 166 -8.31 9.45 -10.84
CA GLU A 166 -8.83 8.27 -11.54
C GLU A 166 -9.16 7.12 -10.58
N PHE A 167 -8.30 6.86 -9.59
CA PHE A 167 -8.55 5.81 -8.60
C PHE A 167 -9.77 6.13 -7.73
N ILE A 168 -9.93 7.40 -7.31
CA ILE A 168 -11.14 7.86 -6.60
C ILE A 168 -12.37 7.65 -7.49
N ARG A 169 -12.36 8.14 -8.73
CA ARG A 169 -13.48 7.96 -9.68
C ARG A 169 -13.82 6.48 -9.88
N ARG A 170 -12.82 5.60 -10.01
CA ARG A 170 -13.00 4.16 -10.17
C ARG A 170 -13.71 3.54 -8.98
N LEU A 171 -13.28 3.86 -7.75
CA LEU A 171 -13.91 3.33 -6.54
C LEU A 171 -15.34 3.87 -6.37
N GLN A 172 -15.56 5.15 -6.62
CA GLN A 172 -16.90 5.74 -6.55
C GLN A 172 -17.82 5.17 -7.64
N ALA A 173 -17.29 4.83 -8.82
CA ALA A 173 -18.06 4.13 -9.85
C ALA A 173 -18.44 2.69 -9.41
N GLU A 174 -17.55 1.98 -8.69
CA GLU A 174 -17.84 0.62 -8.19
C GLU A 174 -18.75 0.62 -6.96
N TYR A 175 -18.60 1.56 -6.03
CA TYR A 175 -19.24 1.53 -4.70
C TYR A 175 -20.22 2.68 -4.42
N GLY A 176 -20.31 3.67 -5.31
CA GLY A 176 -21.09 4.90 -5.14
C GLY A 176 -20.34 5.99 -4.38
N ASN A 177 -19.44 5.63 -3.47
CA ASN A 177 -18.63 6.54 -2.67
C ASN A 177 -17.30 5.86 -2.26
N CYS A 178 -16.37 6.63 -1.70
CA CYS A 178 -15.18 6.10 -1.06
C CYS A 178 -14.64 7.03 0.03
N HIS A 179 -13.69 6.52 0.81
CA HIS A 179 -12.88 7.29 1.75
C HIS A 179 -11.42 7.27 1.28
N VAL A 180 -10.67 8.32 1.55
CA VAL A 180 -9.25 8.42 1.19
C VAL A 180 -8.39 8.61 2.44
N VAL A 181 -7.30 7.87 2.53
CA VAL A 181 -6.25 8.00 3.54
C VAL A 181 -4.92 8.24 2.83
N SER A 182 -4.22 9.31 3.18
CA SER A 182 -2.91 9.67 2.62
C SER A 182 -1.88 9.76 3.73
N VAL A 183 -0.68 9.24 3.48
CA VAL A 183 0.37 9.11 4.50
C VAL A 183 1.69 9.70 4.00
N CYS A 184 2.27 10.65 4.74
CA CYS A 184 3.50 11.34 4.38
C CYS A 184 3.33 12.26 3.15
N GLN A 185 4.31 12.26 2.25
CA GLN A 185 4.36 13.00 0.99
C GLN A 185 3.03 13.10 0.19
N PRO A 186 2.20 12.04 0.03
CA PRO A 186 0.97 12.06 -0.75
C PRO A 186 -0.12 12.99 -0.23
N THR A 187 -0.04 13.50 1.00
CA THR A 187 -1.08 14.41 1.50
C THR A 187 -1.24 15.62 0.55
N VAL A 188 -0.14 16.20 0.08
CA VAL A 188 -0.14 17.36 -0.81
C VAL A 188 -0.84 17.07 -2.16
N PRO A 189 -0.43 16.07 -2.97
CA PRO A 189 -1.11 15.77 -4.22
C PRO A 189 -2.52 15.19 -4.05
N VAL A 190 -2.84 14.53 -2.93
CA VAL A 190 -4.21 14.07 -2.65
C VAL A 190 -5.14 15.26 -2.38
N LEU A 191 -4.69 16.26 -1.61
CA LEU A 191 -5.47 17.50 -1.44
C LEU A 191 -5.67 18.22 -2.77
N ALA A 192 -4.65 18.29 -3.62
CA ALA A 192 -4.78 18.86 -4.96
C ALA A 192 -5.79 18.09 -5.82
N ALA A 193 -5.73 16.76 -5.82
CA ALA A 193 -6.66 15.90 -6.56
C ALA A 193 -8.11 16.14 -6.15
N VAL A 194 -8.40 16.13 -4.83
CA VAL A 194 -9.76 16.35 -4.32
C VAL A 194 -10.22 17.79 -4.57
N SER A 195 -9.33 18.77 -4.47
CA SER A 195 -9.63 20.18 -4.78
C SER A 195 -10.05 20.36 -6.25
N LEU A 196 -9.30 19.78 -7.18
CA LEU A 196 -9.61 19.85 -8.62
C LEU A 196 -10.94 19.15 -8.95
N MET A 197 -11.20 18.00 -8.33
CA MET A 197 -12.49 17.32 -8.45
C MET A 197 -13.64 18.20 -7.91
N ALA A 198 -13.41 18.90 -6.80
CA ALA A 198 -14.41 19.78 -6.19
C ALA A 198 -14.71 20.99 -7.07
N SER A 199 -13.69 21.66 -7.62
CA SER A 199 -13.85 22.78 -8.55
C SER A 199 -14.63 22.41 -9.81
N ARG A 200 -14.58 21.14 -10.23
CA ARG A 200 -15.34 20.60 -11.36
C ARG A 200 -16.76 20.15 -11.00
N GLY A 201 -17.14 20.17 -9.73
CA GLY A 201 -18.42 19.65 -9.24
C GLY A 201 -18.54 18.12 -9.37
N GLU A 202 -17.42 17.40 -9.36
CA GLU A 202 -17.41 15.94 -9.37
C GLU A 202 -17.82 15.36 -8.00
N PRO A 203 -18.33 14.12 -7.94
CA PRO A 203 -18.50 13.43 -6.66
C PRO A 203 -17.16 13.30 -5.93
N LEU A 204 -17.14 13.67 -4.65
CA LEU A 204 -15.95 13.68 -3.81
C LEU A 204 -15.96 12.50 -2.82
N PRO A 205 -14.78 12.04 -2.35
CA PRO A 205 -14.72 11.08 -1.26
C PRO A 205 -15.42 11.63 -0.03
N LEU A 206 -16.06 10.77 0.75
CA LEU A 206 -16.80 11.16 1.95
C LEU A 206 -15.87 11.73 3.03
N THR A 207 -14.68 11.12 3.15
CA THR A 207 -13.64 11.60 4.05
C THR A 207 -12.28 11.64 3.35
N MET A 208 -11.45 12.57 3.80
CA MET A 208 -10.04 12.67 3.48
C MET A 208 -9.25 12.69 4.80
N THR A 209 -8.49 11.63 5.05
CA THR A 209 -7.56 11.54 6.18
C THR A 209 -6.14 11.79 5.69
N MET A 210 -5.41 12.69 6.34
CA MET A 210 -4.08 13.12 5.95
C MET A 210 -3.15 12.95 7.15
N MET A 211 -2.10 12.14 7.01
CA MET A 211 -1.25 11.75 8.13
C MET A 211 0.20 12.14 7.89
N GLY A 212 0.72 13.05 8.71
CA GLY A 212 2.13 13.48 8.77
C GLY A 212 2.70 13.88 7.42
N GLY A 213 2.05 14.78 6.68
CA GLY A 213 2.54 15.23 5.38
C GLY A 213 2.70 16.75 5.27
N PRO A 214 3.57 17.23 4.36
CA PRO A 214 4.05 18.60 4.35
C PRO A 214 3.09 19.57 3.63
N ILE A 215 1.85 19.72 4.12
CA ILE A 215 0.86 20.64 3.50
C ILE A 215 1.36 22.08 3.54
N ASP A 216 1.89 22.53 4.68
CA ASP A 216 2.65 23.79 4.79
C ASP A 216 4.05 23.53 5.34
N ALA A 217 4.98 23.18 4.44
CA ALA A 217 6.39 22.93 4.74
C ALA A 217 7.15 24.13 5.36
N ARG A 218 6.53 25.31 5.46
CA ARG A 218 7.12 26.49 6.12
C ARG A 218 6.95 26.45 7.64
N LYS A 219 5.98 25.67 8.14
CA LYS A 219 5.73 25.49 9.57
C LYS A 219 6.69 24.46 10.16
N SER A 220 7.27 24.78 11.32
CA SER A 220 8.19 23.91 12.06
C SER A 220 9.20 23.16 11.17
N PRO A 221 10.07 23.86 10.41
CA PRO A 221 10.92 23.23 9.40
C PRO A 221 11.83 22.14 9.99
N THR A 222 11.84 20.98 9.36
CA THR A 222 12.71 19.84 9.69
C THR A 222 13.99 19.85 8.85
N ALA A 223 14.87 18.86 9.06
CA ALA A 223 16.07 18.69 8.24
C ALA A 223 15.74 18.54 6.74
N VAL A 224 14.61 17.90 6.42
CA VAL A 224 14.12 17.73 5.05
C VAL A 224 13.76 19.09 4.43
N ASN A 225 13.01 19.92 5.17
CA ASN A 225 12.65 21.27 4.71
C ASN A 225 13.90 22.14 4.50
N ASN A 226 14.84 22.08 5.45
CA ASN A 226 16.08 22.87 5.39
C ASN A 226 16.96 22.49 4.19
N LEU A 227 17.06 21.20 3.85
CA LEU A 227 17.80 20.78 2.66
C LEU A 227 17.20 21.40 1.39
N ALA A 228 15.87 21.30 1.23
CA ALA A 228 15.18 21.79 0.05
C ALA A 228 15.31 23.31 -0.12
N MET A 229 15.32 24.05 0.99
CA MET A 229 15.46 25.51 0.99
C MET A 229 16.90 26.00 0.82
N ASN A 230 17.89 25.25 1.30
CA ASN A 230 19.30 25.66 1.25
C ASN A 230 20.01 25.27 -0.05
N LYS A 231 19.37 24.48 -0.91
CA LYS A 231 19.91 24.06 -2.21
C LYS A 231 19.03 24.62 -3.33
N SER A 232 19.65 25.11 -4.40
CA SER A 232 18.89 25.57 -5.57
C SER A 232 18.25 24.39 -6.31
N PHE A 233 17.24 24.66 -7.11
CA PHE A 233 16.62 23.66 -7.97
C PHE A 233 17.65 22.95 -8.87
N GLU A 234 18.55 23.72 -9.49
CA GLU A 234 19.63 23.20 -10.35
C GLU A 234 20.62 22.35 -9.57
N TRP A 235 20.79 22.60 -8.26
CA TRP A 235 21.60 21.73 -7.43
C TRP A 235 20.98 20.32 -7.37
N PHE A 236 19.67 20.21 -7.14
CA PHE A 236 19.00 18.90 -7.15
C PHE A 236 19.11 18.24 -8.53
N GLU A 237 18.80 18.98 -9.59
CA GLU A 237 18.87 18.46 -10.95
C GLU A 237 20.26 17.91 -11.31
N ASN A 238 21.33 18.59 -10.91
CA ASN A 238 22.69 18.21 -11.30
C ASN A 238 23.38 17.21 -10.36
N ASN A 239 22.91 17.07 -9.11
CA ASN A 239 23.60 16.26 -8.10
C ASN A 239 22.89 14.95 -7.76
N VAL A 240 21.56 14.91 -7.86
CA VAL A 240 20.78 13.74 -7.43
C VAL A 240 20.06 13.02 -8.57
N ILE A 241 20.01 13.60 -9.77
CA ILE A 241 19.40 12.96 -10.95
C ILE A 241 20.43 12.21 -11.78
N TYR A 242 20.12 10.95 -12.08
CA TYR A 242 20.95 10.05 -12.88
C TYR A 242 20.14 9.39 -13.97
N ARG A 243 20.82 8.84 -14.98
CA ARG A 243 20.18 8.01 -15.99
C ARG A 243 20.20 6.54 -15.56
N VAL A 244 19.09 5.85 -15.75
CA VAL A 244 18.98 4.40 -15.56
C VAL A 244 20.02 3.71 -16.46
N PRO A 245 20.86 2.82 -15.90
CA PRO A 245 21.88 2.08 -16.65
C PRO A 245 21.29 1.09 -17.66
N GLN A 246 22.15 0.51 -18.50
CA GLN A 246 21.74 -0.46 -19.50
C GLN A 246 21.22 -1.75 -18.86
N GLY A 247 20.32 -2.44 -19.55
CA GLY A 247 19.78 -3.73 -19.11
C GLY A 247 18.48 -3.65 -18.30
N PHE A 248 17.98 -2.44 -18.03
CA PHE A 248 16.65 -2.23 -17.46
C PHE A 248 15.66 -1.73 -18.52
N PRO A 249 14.34 -2.02 -18.40
CA PRO A 249 13.33 -1.49 -19.31
C PRO A 249 13.36 0.04 -19.45
N GLY A 250 13.67 0.76 -18.37
CA GLY A 250 13.77 2.21 -18.34
C GLY A 250 15.14 2.76 -18.72
N GLU A 251 16.02 2.01 -19.41
CA GLU A 251 17.36 2.47 -19.82
C GLU A 251 17.34 3.90 -20.39
N GLY A 252 18.18 4.77 -19.84
CA GLY A 252 18.29 6.18 -20.25
C GLY A 252 17.32 7.15 -19.56
N ARG A 253 16.26 6.66 -18.90
CA ARG A 253 15.32 7.46 -18.10
C ARG A 253 16.04 8.24 -17.02
N ARG A 254 15.67 9.50 -16.82
CA ARG A 254 16.17 10.31 -15.71
C ARG A 254 15.42 9.92 -14.44
N VAL A 255 16.17 9.61 -13.39
CA VAL A 255 15.60 9.21 -12.10
C VAL A 255 16.39 9.81 -10.94
N TYR A 256 15.73 9.98 -9.80
CA TYR A 256 16.41 10.06 -8.52
C TYR A 256 16.57 8.63 -7.97
N PRO A 257 17.79 8.05 -7.98
CA PRO A 257 17.98 6.65 -7.63
C PRO A 257 17.64 6.35 -6.16
N GLY A 258 17.00 5.21 -5.89
CA GLY A 258 16.61 4.81 -4.53
C GLY A 258 17.79 4.72 -3.56
N PHE A 259 18.96 4.27 -4.03
CA PHE A 259 20.16 4.19 -3.18
C PHE A 259 20.69 5.58 -2.77
N LEU A 260 20.54 6.59 -3.64
CA LEU A 260 20.91 7.97 -3.31
C LEU A 260 19.91 8.61 -2.35
N GLN A 261 18.63 8.29 -2.50
CA GLN A 261 17.59 8.71 -1.55
C GLN A 261 17.89 8.18 -0.15
N HIS A 262 18.20 6.89 -0.05
CA HIS A 262 18.56 6.26 1.20
C HIS A 262 19.81 6.90 1.83
N THR A 263 20.90 6.99 1.05
CA THR A 263 22.17 7.57 1.54
C THR A 263 22.06 9.07 1.88
N GLY A 264 21.23 9.82 1.16
CA GLY A 264 20.97 11.24 1.44
C GLY A 264 20.23 11.45 2.77
N PHE A 265 19.18 10.65 3.02
CA PHE A 265 18.44 10.71 4.29
C PHE A 265 19.31 10.32 5.49
N VAL A 266 20.13 9.30 5.29
CA VAL A 266 21.17 8.80 6.19
C VAL A 266 22.22 9.89 6.47
N ALA A 267 22.70 10.59 5.44
CA ALA A 267 23.69 11.67 5.55
C ALA A 267 23.16 12.97 6.16
N MET A 268 21.84 13.21 6.17
CA MET A 268 21.22 14.38 6.82
C MET A 268 21.21 14.29 8.36
N ASN A 269 21.59 13.15 8.94
CA ASN A 269 21.72 12.96 10.39
C ASN A 269 23.09 12.33 10.80
N PRO A 270 24.24 12.98 10.47
CA PRO A 270 25.56 12.35 10.61
C PRO A 270 26.06 12.24 12.06
N ASP A 271 25.75 13.19 12.95
CA ASP A 271 26.12 13.15 14.39
C ASP A 271 25.38 12.03 15.16
N ARG A 272 24.39 11.46 14.50
CA ARG A 272 23.54 10.41 15.00
C ARG A 272 23.99 9.03 14.49
N HIS A 273 24.98 8.91 13.62
CA HIS A 273 25.12 7.69 12.80
C HIS A 273 25.56 6.40 13.51
N ALA A 274 26.33 6.48 14.60
CA ALA A 274 26.73 5.28 15.34
C ALA A 274 25.69 4.85 16.40
N SER A 275 24.84 5.79 16.84
CA SER A 275 23.85 5.61 17.91
C SER A 275 22.40 5.64 17.41
N SER A 276 22.06 6.34 16.33
CA SER A 276 20.68 6.56 15.84
C SER A 276 20.10 5.41 15.07
N HIS A 277 20.84 4.65 14.26
CA HIS A 277 20.27 3.42 13.69
C HIS A 277 19.85 2.43 14.78
N TYR A 278 20.47 2.54 15.95
CA TYR A 278 20.17 1.77 17.13
C TYR A 278 19.15 2.47 18.06
N ASP A 279 19.16 3.80 18.15
CA ASP A 279 18.31 4.63 19.02
C ASP A 279 16.97 5.02 18.35
N TYR A 280 16.95 5.39 17.06
CA TYR A 280 15.74 5.52 16.21
C TYR A 280 14.94 4.22 16.20
N PHE A 281 15.64 3.09 16.19
CA PHE A 281 15.11 1.75 16.24
C PHE A 281 14.70 1.31 17.64
N LYS A 282 15.51 1.63 18.67
CA LYS A 282 15.13 1.48 20.08
C LYS A 282 13.95 2.37 20.44
N ASP A 283 13.73 3.50 19.77
CA ASP A 283 12.59 4.39 20.01
C ASP A 283 11.34 3.92 19.23
N LEU A 284 11.52 3.29 18.06
CA LEU A 284 10.45 2.56 17.33
C LEU A 284 9.96 1.33 18.11
N ILE A 285 10.86 0.68 18.86
CA ILE A 285 10.63 -0.58 19.58
C ILE A 285 10.60 -0.40 21.10
N LYS A 286 10.87 0.81 21.60
CA LYS A 286 10.60 1.18 23.00
C LYS A 286 9.11 1.08 23.22
N GLY A 287 8.72 0.00 23.86
CA GLY A 287 7.34 -0.29 24.20
C GLY A 287 6.74 -1.44 23.42
N ASP A 288 7.27 -1.85 22.26
CA ASP A 288 6.86 -3.09 21.58
C ASP A 288 7.92 -4.16 21.89
N ASP A 289 7.58 -5.22 22.62
CA ASP A 289 8.45 -6.39 22.87
C ASP A 289 8.77 -7.15 21.56
N ALA A 290 9.32 -6.47 20.56
CA ALA A 290 9.52 -6.96 19.21
C ALA A 290 10.81 -7.79 19.13
N SER A 291 10.72 -8.96 18.49
CA SER A 291 11.84 -9.87 18.34
C SER A 291 12.90 -9.35 17.35
N ALA A 292 14.13 -9.87 17.45
CA ALA A 292 15.22 -9.64 16.49
C ALA A 292 14.83 -9.96 15.03
N GLU A 293 13.79 -10.77 14.80
CA GLU A 293 13.29 -11.09 13.46
C GLU A 293 12.39 -9.99 12.89
N ALA A 294 11.52 -9.38 13.71
CA ALA A 294 10.71 -8.22 13.30
C ALA A 294 11.62 -7.05 12.91
N HIS A 295 12.66 -6.84 13.72
CA HIS A 295 13.78 -5.95 13.47
C HIS A 295 14.44 -6.18 12.10
N ARG A 296 14.80 -7.43 11.76
CA ARG A 296 15.41 -7.77 10.46
C ARG A 296 14.49 -7.53 9.28
N LYS A 297 13.22 -7.91 9.39
CA LYS A 297 12.21 -7.74 8.32
C LYS A 297 11.96 -6.27 8.01
N PHE A 298 11.91 -5.42 9.04
CA PHE A 298 11.80 -3.97 8.83
C PHE A 298 13.02 -3.40 8.11
N TYR A 299 14.24 -3.80 8.49
CA TYR A 299 15.46 -3.38 7.79
C TYR A 299 15.48 -3.82 6.33
N ASP A 300 15.07 -5.06 6.06
CA ASP A 300 14.98 -5.56 4.69
C ASP A 300 13.97 -4.77 3.85
N GLU A 301 12.88 -4.32 4.46
CA GLU A 301 11.88 -3.49 3.80
C GLU A 301 12.31 -2.03 3.60
N TYR A 302 12.96 -1.45 4.59
CA TYR A 302 13.45 -0.08 4.53
C TYR A 302 14.59 0.07 3.52
N ASN A 303 15.43 -0.96 3.37
CA ASN A 303 16.48 -0.99 2.36
C ASN A 303 15.96 -1.34 0.96
N ALA A 304 14.73 -1.84 0.83
CA ALA A 304 14.08 -2.07 -0.46
C ALA A 304 13.58 -0.74 -1.03
N VAL A 305 14.49 -0.07 -1.72
CA VAL A 305 14.26 1.25 -2.30
C VAL A 305 13.88 1.18 -3.78
N LEU A 306 13.24 2.24 -4.26
CA LEU A 306 12.87 2.38 -5.67
C LEU A 306 13.36 3.70 -6.25
N ASP A 307 13.60 3.70 -7.56
CA ASP A 307 13.95 4.92 -8.29
C ASP A 307 12.68 5.72 -8.58
N MET A 308 12.73 7.02 -8.30
CA MET A 308 11.65 7.95 -8.65
C MET A 308 11.98 8.60 -9.99
N ASP A 309 10.97 8.80 -10.83
CA ASP A 309 11.14 9.59 -12.05
C ASP A 309 11.62 11.00 -11.70
N ALA A 310 12.56 11.53 -12.48
CA ALA A 310 13.19 12.81 -12.17
C ALA A 310 12.21 13.97 -12.21
N ASP A 311 11.28 13.96 -13.16
CA ASP A 311 10.37 15.09 -13.34
C ASP A 311 9.39 15.19 -12.17
N TYR A 312 8.81 14.07 -11.73
CA TYR A 312 8.03 14.00 -10.50
C TYR A 312 8.79 14.50 -9.26
N TYR A 313 10.04 14.05 -9.09
CA TYR A 313 10.83 14.46 -7.93
C TYR A 313 11.13 15.96 -7.95
N LEU A 314 11.58 16.48 -9.09
CA LEU A 314 11.94 17.88 -9.24
C LEU A 314 10.71 18.79 -9.14
N ASP A 315 9.58 18.41 -9.75
CA ASP A 315 8.31 19.11 -9.60
C ASP A 315 7.91 19.16 -8.12
N THR A 316 8.06 18.05 -7.38
CA THR A 316 7.77 18.02 -5.93
C THR A 316 8.66 18.99 -5.15
N ILE A 317 9.97 19.02 -5.42
CA ILE A 317 10.89 19.97 -4.76
C ILE A 317 10.47 21.41 -5.03
N ARG A 318 10.25 21.76 -6.30
CA ARG A 318 9.86 23.12 -6.69
C ARG A 318 8.52 23.51 -6.06
N THR A 319 7.46 22.77 -6.38
CA THR A 319 6.09 23.10 -6.02
C THR A 319 5.84 23.04 -4.51
N VAL A 320 6.32 22.00 -3.83
CA VAL A 320 5.95 21.74 -2.42
C VAL A 320 6.92 22.40 -1.46
N PHE A 321 8.23 22.33 -1.74
CA PHE A 321 9.27 22.68 -0.76
C PHE A 321 10.00 23.99 -1.04
N GLN A 322 9.89 24.58 -2.24
CA GLN A 322 10.55 25.86 -2.56
C GLN A 322 9.54 26.99 -2.84
N GLU A 323 8.58 26.75 -3.72
CA GLU A 323 7.59 27.75 -4.15
C GLU A 323 6.31 27.72 -3.30
N PHE A 324 6.08 26.62 -2.59
CA PHE A 324 4.94 26.42 -1.69
C PHE A 324 3.60 26.73 -2.37
N GLU A 325 3.43 26.28 -3.62
CA GLU A 325 2.37 26.76 -4.51
C GLU A 325 0.96 26.45 -3.98
N LEU A 326 0.80 25.33 -3.26
CA LEU A 326 -0.47 24.95 -2.65
C LEU A 326 -0.96 25.98 -1.62
N VAL A 327 -0.10 26.33 -0.66
CA VAL A 327 -0.45 27.28 0.41
C VAL A 327 -0.47 28.72 -0.06
N ASN A 328 0.22 29.02 -1.16
CA ASN A 328 0.18 30.34 -1.81
C ASN A 328 -1.01 30.47 -2.78
N GLY A 329 -1.76 29.38 -3.04
CA GLY A 329 -2.90 29.40 -3.96
C GLY A 329 -2.51 29.64 -5.42
N THR A 330 -1.27 29.33 -5.79
CA THR A 330 -0.71 29.51 -7.13
C THR A 330 -0.56 28.21 -7.91
N TRP A 331 -0.83 27.06 -7.28
CA TRP A 331 -0.59 25.76 -7.90
C TRP A 331 -1.57 25.46 -9.03
N ASP A 332 -1.03 25.41 -10.24
CA ASP A 332 -1.73 25.04 -11.46
C ASP A 332 -1.32 23.63 -11.90
N VAL A 333 -2.29 22.76 -12.17
CA VAL A 333 -2.09 21.35 -12.55
C VAL A 333 -2.62 21.11 -13.95
N LYS A 334 -1.85 20.41 -14.78
CA LYS A 334 -2.26 19.97 -16.11
C LYS A 334 -3.05 18.68 -16.04
N ASN A 335 -4.27 18.69 -16.55
CA ASN A 335 -5.10 17.49 -16.63
C ASN A 335 -4.74 16.60 -17.84
N PRO A 336 -5.30 15.38 -17.94
CA PRO A 336 -4.98 14.46 -19.04
C PRO A 336 -5.38 14.96 -20.44
N LYS A 337 -6.22 16.01 -20.53
CA LYS A 337 -6.59 16.68 -21.78
C LYS A 337 -5.67 17.85 -22.12
N GLY A 338 -4.65 18.10 -21.29
CA GLY A 338 -3.67 19.17 -21.44
C GLY A 338 -4.17 20.54 -20.97
N GLN A 339 -5.31 20.62 -20.29
CA GLN A 339 -5.83 21.89 -19.75
C GLN A 339 -5.22 22.17 -18.38
N ILE A 340 -4.88 23.43 -18.14
CA ILE A 340 -4.34 23.89 -16.87
C ILE A 340 -5.48 24.30 -15.95
N GLU A 341 -5.46 23.79 -14.71
CA GLU A 341 -6.48 24.03 -13.71
C GLU A 341 -5.87 24.41 -12.37
N ARG A 342 -6.43 25.45 -11.74
CA ARG A 342 -6.00 25.93 -10.43
C ARG A 342 -6.49 24.98 -9.33
N VAL A 343 -5.57 24.57 -8.46
CA VAL A 343 -5.89 23.87 -7.22
C VAL A 343 -6.55 24.86 -6.23
N ARG A 344 -7.78 24.54 -5.80
CA ARG A 344 -8.60 25.39 -4.91
C ARG A 344 -9.18 24.60 -3.74
N PRO A 345 -8.44 24.40 -2.64
CA PRO A 345 -8.93 23.64 -1.48
C PRO A 345 -10.22 24.20 -0.86
N GLN A 346 -10.47 25.50 -1.00
CA GLN A 346 -11.68 26.17 -0.53
C GLN A 346 -12.96 25.71 -1.24
N ASP A 347 -12.85 25.08 -2.42
CA ASP A 347 -14.00 24.59 -3.18
C ASP A 347 -14.52 23.22 -2.64
N ILE A 348 -13.80 22.60 -1.69
CA ILE A 348 -14.20 21.32 -1.06
C ILE A 348 -15.28 21.59 -0.01
N HIS A 349 -16.50 21.09 -0.23
CA HIS A 349 -17.64 21.30 0.67
C HIS A 349 -18.26 20.02 1.27
N SER A 350 -18.18 18.90 0.57
CA SER A 350 -18.88 17.65 0.92
C SER A 350 -18.00 16.56 1.52
N THR A 351 -16.67 16.77 1.54
CA THR A 351 -15.70 15.86 2.15
C THR A 351 -15.38 16.31 3.58
N ALA A 352 -15.37 15.39 4.54
CA ALA A 352 -14.85 15.65 5.87
C ALA A 352 -13.33 15.45 5.95
N LEU A 353 -12.62 16.26 6.74
CA LEU A 353 -11.16 16.29 6.83
C LEU A 353 -10.66 15.89 8.22
N LEU A 354 -9.81 14.87 8.27
CA LEU A 354 -9.03 14.49 9.45
C LEU A 354 -7.55 14.69 9.16
N THR A 355 -6.84 15.45 10.00
CA THR A 355 -5.38 15.54 9.97
C THR A 355 -4.78 14.85 11.20
N VAL A 356 -3.70 14.10 11.00
CA VAL A 356 -2.98 13.40 12.08
C VAL A 356 -1.50 13.79 12.02
N GLU A 357 -0.94 14.15 13.17
CA GLU A 357 0.49 14.47 13.32
C GLU A 357 1.09 13.74 14.53
N GLY A 358 2.41 13.54 14.53
CA GLY A 358 3.14 13.03 15.69
C GLY A 358 3.79 14.18 16.45
N GLU A 359 3.66 14.20 17.79
CA GLU A 359 4.29 15.24 18.64
C GLU A 359 5.82 15.29 18.46
N LEU A 360 6.44 14.15 18.14
CA LEU A 360 7.89 13.99 17.97
C LEU A 360 8.27 13.70 16.51
N ASP A 361 7.41 14.06 15.54
CA ASP A 361 7.68 13.88 14.12
C ASP A 361 8.82 14.81 13.67
N ASP A 362 9.96 14.21 13.28
CA ASP A 362 11.16 14.88 12.80
C ASP A 362 11.24 14.95 11.26
N ILE A 363 10.19 14.52 10.56
CA ILE A 363 10.07 14.52 9.11
C ILE A 363 9.08 15.60 8.65
N SER A 364 7.83 15.51 9.12
CA SER A 364 6.79 16.50 8.91
C SER A 364 6.49 17.16 10.25
N GLY A 365 7.06 18.34 10.46
CA GLY A 365 6.98 19.03 11.75
C GLY A 365 5.54 19.39 12.14
N SER A 366 5.34 19.64 13.44
CA SER A 366 4.03 20.02 14.00
C SER A 366 3.45 21.24 13.27
N GLY A 367 2.17 21.14 12.92
CA GLY A 367 1.38 22.12 12.20
C GLY A 367 1.46 22.04 10.68
N GLN A 368 2.38 21.25 10.10
CA GLN A 368 2.53 21.14 8.64
C GLN A 368 1.32 20.48 7.98
N THR A 369 0.81 19.37 8.54
CA THR A 369 -0.38 18.65 8.06
C THR A 369 -1.65 19.37 8.50
N GLU A 370 -1.68 19.88 9.74
CA GLU A 370 -2.82 20.63 10.29
C GLU A 370 -3.18 21.84 9.42
N ALA A 371 -2.20 22.45 8.74
CA ALA A 371 -2.41 23.56 7.82
C ALA A 371 -3.48 23.30 6.75
N ALA A 372 -3.77 22.05 6.39
CA ALA A 372 -4.87 21.69 5.47
C ALA A 372 -6.21 22.30 5.91
N HIS A 373 -6.48 22.39 7.21
CA HIS A 373 -7.71 22.99 7.74
C HIS A 373 -7.85 24.46 7.35
N SER A 374 -6.75 25.22 7.37
CA SER A 374 -6.77 26.64 6.99
C SER A 374 -6.99 26.86 5.48
N LEU A 375 -6.63 25.88 4.65
CA LEU A 375 -6.84 25.92 3.20
C LEU A 375 -8.25 25.47 2.82
N CYS A 376 -8.77 24.44 3.48
CA CYS A 376 -10.07 23.83 3.17
C CYS A 376 -11.23 24.60 3.86
N THR A 377 -11.34 25.90 3.60
CA THR A 377 -12.35 26.77 4.25
C THR A 377 -13.79 26.46 3.84
N GLY A 378 -13.99 25.70 2.74
CA GLY A 378 -15.29 25.20 2.31
C GLY A 378 -15.84 24.07 3.17
N ILE A 379 -15.00 23.39 3.97
CA ILE A 379 -15.40 22.29 4.85
C ILE A 379 -15.87 22.89 6.18
N ALA A 380 -17.10 22.56 6.58
CA ALA A 380 -17.67 23.02 7.85
C ALA A 380 -16.81 22.57 9.06
N ASP A 381 -16.70 23.42 10.08
CA ASP A 381 -15.95 23.15 11.32
C ASP A 381 -16.30 21.80 11.96
N SER A 382 -17.59 21.42 11.92
CA SER A 382 -18.07 20.15 12.47
C SER A 382 -17.58 18.91 11.71
N HIS A 383 -17.05 19.08 10.49
CA HIS A 383 -16.50 18.02 9.65
C HIS A 383 -14.97 18.07 9.57
N ARG A 384 -14.33 18.84 10.47
CA ARG A 384 -12.87 18.98 10.56
C ARG A 384 -12.40 18.46 11.92
N GLU A 385 -11.44 17.55 11.92
CA GLU A 385 -10.78 17.07 13.13
C GLU A 385 -9.25 17.11 12.94
N HIS A 386 -8.53 17.48 13.98
CA HIS A 386 -7.08 17.38 14.06
C HIS A 386 -6.70 16.52 15.26
N TYR A 387 -5.74 15.62 15.09
CA TYR A 387 -5.23 14.76 16.14
C TYR A 387 -3.71 14.73 16.17
N GLU A 388 -3.12 15.37 17.18
CA GLU A 388 -1.70 15.25 17.49
C GLU A 388 -1.47 14.07 18.46
N VAL A 389 -0.64 13.12 18.03
CA VAL A 389 -0.39 11.86 18.73
C VAL A 389 0.81 12.03 19.65
N LYS A 390 0.52 12.14 20.95
CA LYS A 390 1.55 12.33 21.97
C LYS A 390 2.60 11.23 21.96
N GLY A 391 3.87 11.64 21.97
CA GLY A 391 5.05 10.77 21.95
C GLY A 391 5.23 9.95 20.67
N ALA A 392 4.44 10.17 19.61
CA ALA A 392 4.67 9.52 18.32
C ALA A 392 5.66 10.32 17.48
N GLY A 393 6.66 9.64 16.91
CA GLY A 393 7.39 10.15 15.75
C GLY A 393 6.68 9.79 14.44
N HIS A 394 7.30 10.12 13.31
CA HIS A 394 6.70 10.00 11.96
C HIS A 394 6.10 8.62 11.66
N TYR A 395 6.84 7.55 11.95
CA TYR A 395 6.34 6.19 11.68
C TYR A 395 5.25 5.74 12.64
N GLY A 396 5.26 6.26 13.87
CA GLY A 396 4.32 5.86 14.92
C GLY A 396 2.87 6.24 14.63
N ILE A 397 2.64 7.16 13.70
CA ILE A 397 1.29 7.58 13.32
C ILE A 397 0.65 6.70 12.22
N PHE A 398 1.39 5.76 11.62
CA PHE A 398 0.85 4.84 10.60
C PHE A 398 1.32 3.38 10.72
N SER A 399 2.25 3.09 11.63
CA SER A 399 2.74 1.73 11.89
C SER A 399 3.00 1.49 13.38
N GLY A 400 2.90 0.23 13.79
CA GLY A 400 3.24 -0.21 15.14
C GLY A 400 2.13 0.03 16.17
N ARG A 401 2.49 -0.09 17.45
CA ARG A 401 1.52 -0.02 18.55
C ARG A 401 0.73 1.28 18.60
N ARG A 402 1.41 2.43 18.45
CA ARG A 402 0.75 3.76 18.48
C ARG A 402 -0.28 3.90 17.36
N TRP A 403 0.03 3.41 16.17
CA TRP A 403 -0.95 3.33 15.09
C TRP A 403 -2.16 2.49 15.49
N ARG A 404 -1.97 1.25 15.96
CA ARG A 404 -3.07 0.33 16.29
C ARG A 404 -3.93 0.79 17.46
N GLU A 405 -3.32 1.35 18.49
CA GLU A 405 -3.99 1.66 19.77
C GLU A 405 -4.47 3.11 19.87
N LEU A 406 -3.84 4.06 19.17
CA LEU A 406 -4.13 5.49 19.32
C LEU A 406 -4.71 6.09 18.03
N VAL A 407 -4.03 5.90 16.89
CA VAL A 407 -4.39 6.58 15.63
C VAL A 407 -5.52 5.88 14.90
N TYR A 408 -5.41 4.58 14.67
CA TYR A 408 -6.40 3.83 13.90
C TYR A 408 -7.82 3.92 14.51
N PRO A 409 -8.02 3.83 15.84
CA PRO A 409 -9.35 4.03 16.41
C PRO A 409 -9.98 5.40 16.08
N LYS A 410 -9.15 6.44 15.93
CA LYS A 410 -9.60 7.77 15.48
C LYS A 410 -10.00 7.75 14.01
N VAL A 411 -9.16 7.17 13.16
CA VAL A 411 -9.43 7.04 11.71
C VAL A 411 -10.70 6.20 11.47
N GLN A 412 -10.83 5.05 12.11
CA GLN A 412 -11.99 4.16 12.04
C GLN A 412 -13.27 4.90 12.45
N LYS A 413 -13.25 5.59 13.60
CA LYS A 413 -14.39 6.37 14.09
C LYS A 413 -14.76 7.51 13.13
N PHE A 414 -13.77 8.21 12.59
CA PHE A 414 -13.98 9.31 11.66
C PHE A 414 -14.62 8.84 10.35
N ILE A 415 -14.12 7.73 9.79
CA ILE A 415 -14.71 7.09 8.61
C ILE A 415 -16.15 6.67 8.92
N ALA A 416 -16.38 5.95 10.02
CA ALA A 416 -17.71 5.47 10.40
C ALA A 416 -18.72 6.61 10.62
N ALA A 417 -18.30 7.75 11.15
CA ALA A 417 -19.16 8.91 11.39
C ALA A 417 -19.65 9.59 10.10
N HIS A 418 -18.94 9.42 8.98
CA HIS A 418 -19.23 10.05 7.70
C HIS A 418 -19.57 9.05 6.59
N ASP A 419 -19.57 7.75 6.90
CA ASP A 419 -19.86 6.69 5.93
C ASP A 419 -21.33 6.77 5.46
N GLN A 420 -21.53 6.40 4.20
CA GLN A 420 -22.85 6.32 3.59
C GLN A 420 -23.02 4.96 2.93
N PRO A 421 -24.25 4.40 2.90
CA PRO A 421 -24.50 3.09 2.34
C PRO A 421 -23.94 2.92 0.93
N GLN A 422 -23.01 1.98 0.77
CA GLN A 422 -22.37 1.71 -0.51
C GLN A 422 -23.28 0.90 -1.44
N ARG A 423 -23.36 1.30 -2.71
CA ARG A 423 -24.07 0.56 -3.74
C ARG A 423 -23.05 -0.07 -4.68
N ARG A 424 -22.93 -1.40 -4.66
CA ARG A 424 -22.03 -2.10 -5.58
C ARG A 424 -22.61 -2.09 -6.99
N ALA A 425 -21.88 -1.52 -7.95
CA ALA A 425 -22.25 -1.55 -9.35
C ALA A 425 -22.36 -3.02 -9.83
N GLY A 426 -23.46 -3.34 -10.50
CA GLY A 426 -23.69 -4.69 -11.03
C GLY A 426 -23.92 -5.77 -9.97
N ALA A 427 -24.52 -5.43 -8.82
CA ALA A 427 -25.08 -6.44 -7.91
C ALA A 427 -26.04 -7.34 -8.71
N ARG A 428 -25.52 -8.50 -9.17
CA ARG A 428 -26.35 -9.55 -9.77
C ARG A 428 -27.47 -9.86 -8.79
N GLU A 429 -28.68 -10.02 -9.33
CA GLU A 429 -29.81 -10.55 -8.57
C GLU A 429 -29.34 -11.72 -7.71
N SER A 430 -29.87 -11.80 -6.49
CA SER A 430 -29.69 -12.96 -5.64
C SER A 430 -29.93 -14.20 -6.49
N LEU A 431 -28.91 -15.04 -6.68
CA LEU A 431 -29.09 -16.34 -7.28
C LEU A 431 -30.23 -17.01 -6.49
N PRO A 432 -31.36 -17.36 -7.13
CA PRO A 432 -32.40 -18.08 -6.43
C PRO A 432 -31.73 -19.35 -5.90
N ALA A 433 -31.84 -19.58 -4.60
CA ALA A 433 -31.25 -20.75 -3.97
C ALA A 433 -31.68 -22.01 -4.74
N GLU A 434 -30.75 -22.59 -5.51
CA GLU A 434 -31.00 -23.88 -6.18
C GLU A 434 -31.13 -25.02 -5.16
N ASP A 435 -30.94 -24.76 -3.87
CA ASP A 435 -31.22 -25.69 -2.76
C ASP A 435 -32.49 -25.35 -1.96
N ARG A 436 -33.55 -24.88 -2.61
CA ARG A 436 -34.90 -25.24 -2.11
C ARG A 436 -35.21 -26.66 -2.59
N ILE A 437 -34.61 -27.66 -1.93
CA ILE A 437 -35.23 -28.98 -1.87
C ILE A 437 -36.60 -28.77 -1.22
N LYS A 438 -37.64 -28.68 -2.05
CA LYS A 438 -39.02 -28.75 -1.59
C LYS A 438 -39.11 -30.03 -0.74
N PRO A 439 -39.66 -29.99 0.49
CA PRO A 439 -39.89 -31.22 1.23
C PRO A 439 -40.69 -32.14 0.30
N GLY A 440 -40.09 -33.28 -0.04
CA GLY A 440 -40.68 -34.24 -0.95
C GLY A 440 -42.11 -34.49 -0.50
N ARG A 441 -43.05 -34.20 -1.41
CA ARG A 441 -44.47 -34.48 -1.24
C ARG A 441 -44.57 -35.93 -0.75
N LYS A 442 -45.05 -36.14 0.49
CA LYS A 442 -45.31 -37.49 1.02
C LYS A 442 -46.08 -38.25 -0.06
N THR A 443 -45.46 -39.28 -0.62
CA THR A 443 -46.12 -40.19 -1.53
C THR A 443 -47.27 -40.83 -0.77
N ALA A 444 -48.50 -40.47 -1.15
CA ALA A 444 -49.68 -41.18 -0.70
C ALA A 444 -49.53 -42.65 -1.12
N ALA A 445 -49.71 -43.56 -0.17
CA ALA A 445 -49.73 -44.98 -0.42
C ALA A 445 -50.76 -45.29 -1.51
N VAL A 446 -50.30 -45.81 -2.65
CA VAL A 446 -51.17 -46.28 -3.72
C VAL A 446 -51.79 -47.60 -3.27
N ALA A 447 -53.08 -47.56 -2.99
CA ALA A 447 -53.89 -48.73 -2.76
C ALA A 447 -53.94 -49.60 -4.02
N ALA A 448 -53.60 -50.87 -3.88
CA ALA A 448 -53.66 -51.86 -4.95
C ALA A 448 -55.09 -52.07 -5.43
N THR A 449 -55.34 -51.82 -6.72
CA THR A 449 -56.57 -52.27 -7.40
C THR A 449 -56.19 -53.31 -8.46
N LYS A 450 -56.77 -54.51 -8.27
CA LYS A 450 -56.62 -55.67 -9.14
C LYS A 450 -57.24 -55.39 -10.52
N SER A 451 -56.49 -55.66 -11.58
CA SER A 451 -57.03 -55.81 -12.92
C SER A 451 -56.54 -57.13 -13.50
N THR A 452 -57.50 -58.02 -13.76
CA THR A 452 -57.37 -59.31 -14.43
C THR A 452 -57.56 -59.15 -15.93
N ALA A 453 -56.59 -59.55 -16.74
CA ALA A 453 -56.83 -59.95 -18.13
C ALA A 453 -55.71 -60.87 -18.64
N ALA A 454 -56.11 -61.80 -19.51
CA ALA A 454 -55.53 -63.12 -19.71
C ALA A 454 -54.43 -63.23 -20.79
N ARG A 455 -53.51 -64.18 -20.55
CA ARG A 455 -52.76 -65.09 -21.45
C ARG A 455 -52.62 -64.74 -22.94
N LYS A 456 -51.36 -64.81 -23.42
CA LYS A 456 -50.93 -65.81 -24.41
C LYS A 456 -49.41 -66.06 -24.36
N ALA A 457 -49.06 -67.34 -24.52
CA ALA A 457 -47.74 -67.92 -24.40
C ALA A 457 -46.95 -67.91 -25.71
N VAL A 458 -45.61 -67.86 -25.63
CA VAL A 458 -44.70 -68.45 -26.62
C VAL A 458 -43.50 -69.08 -25.89
N ALA A 459 -43.06 -70.21 -26.41
CA ALA A 459 -42.31 -71.30 -25.77
C ALA A 459 -40.79 -71.09 -25.64
N ALA A 460 -40.22 -71.90 -24.72
CA ALA A 460 -38.79 -72.21 -24.49
C ALA A 460 -38.15 -72.91 -25.72
N ALA A 461 -36.85 -73.14 -25.90
CA ALA A 461 -35.62 -73.27 -25.08
C ALA A 461 -34.42 -73.29 -26.08
N PRO A 462 -33.18 -73.78 -25.80
CA PRO A 462 -32.54 -74.14 -24.53
C PRO A 462 -31.07 -73.64 -24.37
N ALA A 463 -30.56 -73.83 -23.15
CA ALA A 463 -29.18 -73.63 -22.73
C ALA A 463 -28.17 -74.64 -23.31
N LYS A 464 -26.88 -74.25 -23.39
CA LYS A 464 -25.74 -75.20 -23.37
C LYS A 464 -24.60 -74.70 -22.46
N LYS A 465 -23.94 -75.72 -21.89
CA LYS A 465 -23.16 -75.83 -20.64
C LYS A 465 -21.69 -75.33 -20.69
N PRO A 466 -21.02 -75.28 -19.52
CA PRO A 466 -19.62 -74.84 -19.32
C PRO A 466 -18.59 -75.99 -19.32
N ALA A 467 -17.30 -75.67 -19.52
CA ALA A 467 -16.10 -76.44 -19.12
C ALA A 467 -14.85 -75.54 -19.36
N ALA A 468 -14.01 -75.19 -18.38
CA ALA A 468 -13.05 -75.94 -17.54
C ALA A 468 -11.67 -76.22 -18.17
N ARG A 469 -10.66 -75.50 -17.64
CA ARG A 469 -9.23 -75.82 -17.33
C ARG A 469 -8.27 -76.41 -18.38
N ARG A 470 -7.08 -75.78 -18.45
CA ARG A 470 -5.68 -76.27 -18.25
C ARG A 470 -4.74 -75.21 -18.87
N LYS A 471 -3.55 -74.88 -18.37
CA LYS A 471 -2.59 -75.48 -17.45
C LYS A 471 -1.73 -74.36 -16.88
#